data_AF-A0A1I2WRA3-F1
#
_entry.id   AF-A0A1I2WRA3-F1
#
_cell.length_a   1.000
_cell.length_b   1.000
_cell.length_c   1.000
_cell.angle_alpha   90.00
_cell.angle_beta   90.00
_cell.angle_gamma   90.00
#
_symmetry.space_group_name_H-M   'P 1'
#
loop_
_entity.id
_entity.type
_entity.pdbx_description
1 polymer ?
#
loop_
_entity_poly.entity_id
_entity_poly.type
_entity_poly.pdbx_seq_one_letter_code
_entity_poly.pdbx_strand_id
1 'polypeptide(L)'
;MTLPPGAHPYAALPDRAFWSRAFDGRAPRDLLDPKHGPLIPAGAPIVSVGSCFAGNLVPFLERAGLPYLRTEPLADWLRITPEALGYARYSAAYGNVYTARQLLQLLRRACGTFTPVEDRWCEADRVVDPFRPGLRYTARTEREFTALTAQHLRLTREAFARAGVVIVTLGLNEAWTAHDGAVFPACPGTVAGRFDPARHRFVEFTCAEVTADLAAFVTELRALNAGVRVILTVSPVPLVATVGGRHVLEATTHAKAVLRVAAGDVARTLPEVIYFPAYEIVTGPQAADGFFAPDRRSVSPQGVRAVMRVFLAACGRDLPEDTDVISPASLSEAARLSHAITQAECEEEMAERPAAALPLPSHETETMPHDAPDPDTAARMAALAAEHGPLPADFDGATYIGLHPDLAALFTNAWQGDLHYLEHGRREGRIYPSNVTRAETKVAQARRIALVLDGLDGAGKSSIARRVADAIGGRVLHPYDGNGPLLVWLARTGQHALADSIAHAAVAMAMDAVPDGVPIVFDRHWFTASQLLSSLYRPGWEPRPFTLLCWADRETTVARMIARGEDRDALEMTEDRVETYRRLAAELDVPLLDTSRTTPEEATERVLALMTARGILPWRGAA
;
A
#
# COMPACT_ATOMS: atom_id res chain seq x y z
N MET A 1 5.51 -63.68 24.74
CA MET A 1 4.61 -63.82 23.57
C MET A 1 5.47 -63.77 22.32
N THR A 2 5.79 -64.92 21.73
CA THR A 2 6.66 -65.03 20.55
C THR A 2 5.82 -64.84 19.28
N LEU A 3 6.17 -63.85 18.45
CA LEU A 3 5.52 -63.61 17.17
C LEU A 3 5.68 -64.84 16.24
N PRO A 4 4.66 -65.22 15.46
CA PRO A 4 4.75 -66.36 14.55
C PRO A 4 5.82 -66.15 13.47
N PRO A 5 6.36 -67.23 12.85
CA PRO A 5 7.36 -67.12 11.79
C PRO A 5 6.84 -66.25 10.63
N GLY A 6 7.56 -65.17 10.29
CA GLY A 6 7.14 -64.21 9.25
C GLY A 6 6.29 -63.04 9.75
N ALA A 7 5.87 -63.02 11.02
CA ALA A 7 5.23 -61.85 11.60
C ALA A 7 6.27 -60.81 12.02
N HIS A 8 6.30 -59.69 11.31
CA HIS A 8 7.11 -58.52 11.62
C HIS A 8 6.23 -57.27 11.73
N PRO A 9 6.67 -56.20 12.43
CA PRO A 9 5.89 -54.98 12.62
C PRO A 9 5.41 -54.33 11.33
N TYR A 10 6.16 -54.46 10.23
CA TYR A 10 5.75 -53.91 8.93
C TYR A 10 4.52 -54.60 8.31
N ALA A 11 4.18 -55.85 8.67
CA ALA A 11 3.15 -56.62 7.98
C ALA A 11 1.74 -56.02 8.09
N ALA A 12 1.48 -55.27 9.16
CA ALA A 12 0.23 -54.58 9.42
C ALA A 12 0.28 -53.07 9.08
N LEU A 13 1.37 -52.58 8.48
CA LEU A 13 1.47 -51.16 8.13
C LEU A 13 0.64 -50.83 6.89
N PRO A 14 0.06 -49.62 6.82
CA PRO A 14 -0.71 -49.16 5.67
C PRO A 14 0.18 -48.97 4.44
N ASP A 15 -0.42 -48.90 3.25
CA ASP A 15 0.30 -48.77 1.98
C ASP A 15 1.21 -47.53 1.91
N ARG A 16 0.83 -46.43 2.57
CA ARG A 16 1.67 -45.21 2.71
C ARG A 16 3.03 -45.45 3.37
N ALA A 17 3.21 -46.55 4.10
CA ALA A 17 4.47 -46.91 4.75
C ALA A 17 5.43 -47.65 3.80
N PHE A 18 4.98 -48.05 2.61
CA PHE A 18 5.77 -48.80 1.64
C PHE A 18 5.94 -48.00 0.34
N TRP A 19 7.18 -47.68 -0.03
CA TRP A 19 7.48 -46.83 -1.19
C TRP A 19 6.77 -47.28 -2.48
N SER A 20 6.88 -48.56 -2.84
CA SER A 20 6.27 -49.09 -4.07
C SER A 20 4.74 -48.95 -4.09
N ARG A 21 4.07 -48.98 -2.93
CA ARG A 21 2.61 -48.88 -2.82
C ARG A 21 2.13 -47.44 -2.70
N ALA A 22 2.88 -46.61 -1.98
CA ALA A 22 2.63 -45.17 -1.85
C ALA A 22 2.70 -44.43 -3.20
N PHE A 23 3.47 -44.99 -4.15
CA PHE A 23 3.71 -44.43 -5.48
C PHE A 23 3.34 -45.41 -6.62
N ASP A 24 2.37 -46.31 -6.43
CA ASP A 24 1.82 -47.22 -7.47
C ASP A 24 0.94 -46.46 -8.49
N GLY A 25 1.48 -45.34 -9.00
CA GLY A 25 0.83 -44.30 -9.81
C GLY A 25 1.61 -42.96 -9.74
N ARG A 26 1.23 -41.94 -10.52
CA ARG A 26 1.98 -40.65 -10.58
C ARG A 26 1.73 -39.70 -9.39
N ALA A 27 0.70 -39.91 -8.57
CA ALA A 27 0.35 -39.02 -7.46
C ALA A 27 0.55 -39.74 -6.10
N PRO A 28 1.15 -39.09 -5.09
CA PRO A 28 1.34 -39.70 -3.78
C PRO A 28 0.00 -40.05 -3.13
N ARG A 29 -0.20 -41.32 -2.74
CA ARG A 29 -1.38 -41.76 -1.99
C ARG A 29 -1.19 -41.55 -0.50
N ASP A 30 -2.26 -41.12 0.19
CA ASP A 30 -2.33 -41.05 1.66
C ASP A 30 -1.11 -40.38 2.33
N LEU A 31 -0.63 -39.31 1.70
CA LEU A 31 0.62 -38.63 2.07
C LEU A 31 0.54 -38.02 3.49
N LEU A 32 -0.66 -37.72 3.96
CA LEU A 32 -0.93 -37.23 5.30
C LEU A 32 -1.58 -38.31 6.15
N ASP A 33 -1.21 -38.34 7.43
CA ASP A 33 -1.82 -39.26 8.38
C ASP A 33 -3.27 -38.82 8.66
N PRO A 34 -4.28 -39.65 8.33
CA PRO A 34 -5.70 -39.29 8.46
C PRO A 34 -6.12 -38.99 9.91
N LYS A 35 -5.32 -39.40 10.90
CA LYS A 35 -5.59 -39.12 12.33
C LYS A 35 -5.69 -37.63 12.67
N HIS A 36 -5.11 -36.75 11.86
CA HIS A 36 -5.15 -35.30 12.09
C HIS A 36 -6.50 -34.67 11.68
N GLY A 37 -7.40 -35.45 11.06
CA GLY A 37 -8.61 -34.91 10.44
C GLY A 37 -8.28 -34.02 9.23
N PRO A 38 -9.23 -33.17 8.78
CA PRO A 38 -8.95 -32.25 7.68
C PRO A 38 -7.89 -31.22 8.08
N LEU A 39 -6.95 -30.94 7.17
CA LEU A 39 -5.89 -29.93 7.38
C LEU A 39 -6.48 -28.57 7.80
N ILE A 40 -7.58 -28.19 7.14
CA ILE A 40 -8.29 -26.94 7.39
C ILE A 40 -9.70 -27.33 7.85
N PRO A 41 -10.04 -27.11 9.13
CA PRO A 41 -11.40 -27.30 9.60
C PRO A 41 -12.40 -26.45 8.81
N ALA A 42 -13.62 -26.96 8.66
CA ALA A 42 -14.67 -26.24 7.93
C ALA A 42 -14.90 -24.83 8.51
N GLY A 43 -14.86 -23.81 7.65
CA GLY A 43 -15.07 -22.41 8.04
C GLY A 43 -13.92 -21.74 8.79
N ALA A 44 -12.80 -22.43 9.04
CA ALA A 44 -11.66 -21.86 9.77
C ALA A 44 -10.96 -20.78 8.94
N PRO A 45 -10.87 -19.52 9.42
CA PRO A 45 -10.17 -18.45 8.70
C PRO A 45 -8.70 -18.78 8.49
N ILE A 46 -8.22 -18.68 7.25
CA ILE A 46 -6.85 -19.03 6.88
C ILE A 46 -6.00 -17.78 6.85
N VAL A 47 -4.88 -17.83 7.56
CA VAL A 47 -3.76 -16.91 7.39
C VAL A 47 -2.60 -17.66 6.76
N SER A 48 -1.92 -17.07 5.78
CA SER A 48 -0.69 -17.65 5.22
C SER A 48 0.47 -16.67 5.29
N VAL A 49 1.62 -17.12 5.77
CA VAL A 49 2.86 -16.35 5.91
C VAL A 49 4.00 -17.18 5.32
N GLY A 50 4.94 -16.57 4.61
CA GLY A 50 6.11 -17.30 4.15
C GLY A 50 6.78 -16.73 2.91
N SER A 51 7.61 -17.55 2.28
CA SER A 51 8.25 -17.26 1.00
C SER A 51 7.25 -17.07 -0.15
N CYS A 52 7.72 -16.68 -1.33
CA CYS A 52 6.93 -16.50 -2.56
C CYS A 52 5.99 -17.68 -2.90
N PHE A 53 6.36 -18.90 -2.50
CA PHE A 53 5.52 -20.09 -2.69
C PHE A 53 4.20 -20.03 -1.90
N ALA A 54 4.17 -19.36 -0.73
CA ALA A 54 2.95 -19.17 0.06
C ALA A 54 1.87 -18.41 -0.73
N GLY A 55 2.28 -17.36 -1.47
CA GLY A 55 1.37 -16.59 -2.31
C GLY A 55 0.71 -17.41 -3.44
N ASN A 56 1.37 -18.47 -3.92
CA ASN A 56 0.83 -19.36 -4.95
C ASN A 56 -0.33 -20.23 -4.44
N LEU A 57 -0.46 -20.43 -3.12
CA LEU A 57 -1.52 -21.24 -2.53
C LEU A 57 -2.86 -20.49 -2.53
N VAL A 58 -2.81 -19.16 -2.32
CA VAL A 58 -3.97 -18.31 -2.05
C VAL A 58 -5.07 -18.44 -3.12
N PRO A 59 -4.79 -18.32 -4.43
CA PRO A 59 -5.84 -18.42 -5.46
C PRO A 59 -6.53 -19.78 -5.53
N PHE A 60 -5.88 -20.85 -5.06
CA PHE A 60 -6.48 -22.18 -5.01
C PHE A 60 -7.35 -22.35 -3.77
N LEU A 61 -6.92 -21.82 -2.62
CA LEU A 61 -7.70 -21.85 -1.39
C LEU A 61 -9.03 -21.10 -1.57
N GLU A 62 -8.98 -19.91 -2.16
CA GLU A 62 -10.18 -19.10 -2.39
C GLU A 62 -11.13 -19.73 -3.41
N ARG A 63 -10.61 -20.24 -4.52
CA ARG A 63 -11.43 -20.95 -5.53
C ARG A 63 -12.05 -22.25 -4.99
N ALA A 64 -11.40 -22.90 -4.02
CA ALA A 64 -11.96 -24.05 -3.31
C ALA A 64 -12.99 -23.65 -2.23
N GLY A 65 -13.34 -22.36 -2.12
CA GLY A 65 -14.32 -21.85 -1.16
C GLY A 65 -13.83 -21.87 0.29
N LEU A 66 -12.51 -21.93 0.51
CA LEU A 66 -11.95 -21.85 1.85
C LEU A 66 -11.80 -20.38 2.27
N PRO A 67 -12.16 -20.00 3.52
CA PRO A 67 -12.21 -18.61 3.93
C PRO A 67 -10.80 -18.07 4.19
N TYR A 68 -10.22 -17.41 3.20
CA TYR A 68 -8.92 -16.75 3.34
C TYR A 68 -9.07 -15.37 4.00
N LEU A 69 -8.37 -15.15 5.11
CA LEU A 69 -8.44 -13.91 5.88
C LEU A 69 -7.44 -12.88 5.33
N ARG A 70 -7.96 -11.72 4.92
CA ARG A 70 -7.18 -10.51 4.65
C ARG A 70 -7.62 -9.39 5.59
N THR A 71 -6.66 -8.85 6.33
CA THR A 71 -6.86 -7.76 7.31
C THR A 71 -6.37 -6.41 6.78
N GLU A 72 -5.48 -6.43 5.79
CA GLU A 72 -4.97 -5.23 5.13
C GLU A 72 -5.27 -5.28 3.61
N PRO A 73 -6.54 -5.47 3.19
CA PRO A 73 -6.88 -5.46 1.77
C PRO A 73 -6.70 -4.06 1.20
N LEU A 74 -6.12 -3.98 0.00
CA LEU A 74 -6.25 -2.78 -0.83
C LEU A 74 -7.71 -2.71 -1.28
N ALA A 75 -8.35 -1.55 -1.11
CA ALA A 75 -9.70 -1.36 -1.61
C ALA A 75 -9.69 -1.31 -3.15
N ASP A 76 -10.23 -2.33 -3.80
CA ASP A 76 -10.26 -2.49 -5.27
C ASP A 76 -10.83 -1.24 -5.98
N TRP A 77 -11.80 -0.57 -5.36
CA TRP A 77 -12.43 0.64 -5.89
C TRP A 77 -11.52 1.88 -5.87
N LEU A 78 -10.43 1.89 -5.08
CA LEU A 78 -9.44 2.97 -5.10
C LEU A 78 -8.56 2.92 -6.36
N ARG A 79 -8.62 1.82 -7.16
CA ARG A 79 -7.77 1.59 -8.35
C ARG A 79 -6.29 1.88 -8.09
N ILE A 80 -5.85 1.72 -6.84
CA ILE A 80 -4.45 1.89 -6.46
C ILE A 80 -3.67 0.87 -7.25
N THR A 81 -2.68 1.32 -8.01
CA THR A 81 -1.82 0.40 -8.73
C THR A 81 -1.21 -0.56 -7.70
N PRO A 82 -1.39 -1.88 -7.86
CA PRO A 82 -0.82 -2.85 -6.95
C PRO A 82 0.68 -2.58 -6.79
N GLU A 83 1.18 -2.81 -5.59
CA GLU A 83 2.61 -2.77 -5.36
C GLU A 83 3.30 -3.90 -6.16
N ALA A 84 4.58 -3.69 -6.49
CA ALA A 84 5.30 -4.54 -7.42
C ALA A 84 5.74 -5.90 -6.82
N LEU A 85 5.51 -6.15 -5.54
CA LEU A 85 6.05 -7.29 -4.78
C LEU A 85 4.98 -8.22 -4.21
N GLY A 86 3.71 -7.93 -4.45
CA GLY A 86 2.60 -8.76 -3.98
C GLY A 86 2.37 -8.73 -2.47
N TYR A 87 2.79 -7.71 -1.71
CA TYR A 87 2.32 -7.45 -0.33
C TYR A 87 0.80 -7.65 -0.16
N ALA A 88 -0.02 -7.24 -1.14
CA ALA A 88 -1.48 -7.41 -1.07
C ALA A 88 -1.97 -8.86 -1.21
N ARG A 89 -1.10 -9.80 -1.60
CA ARG A 89 -1.43 -11.23 -1.76
C ARG A 89 -1.46 -11.98 -0.43
N TYR A 90 -0.89 -11.39 0.63
CA TYR A 90 -0.79 -11.98 1.96
C TYR A 90 -1.96 -11.59 2.87
N SER A 91 -2.06 -12.21 4.05
CA SER A 91 -3.14 -11.92 5.00
C SER A 91 -3.05 -10.52 5.65
N ALA A 92 -1.86 -9.95 5.69
CA ALA A 92 -1.56 -8.54 5.94
C ALA A 92 -0.36 -8.14 5.06
N ALA A 93 -0.10 -6.84 4.90
CA ALA A 93 0.89 -6.35 3.93
C ALA A 93 2.34 -6.46 4.45
N TYR A 94 2.75 -7.60 5.03
CA TYR A 94 4.12 -7.84 5.52
C TYR A 94 5.06 -8.40 4.44
N GLY A 95 4.52 -8.87 3.30
CA GLY A 95 5.33 -9.36 2.18
C GLY A 95 5.92 -10.75 2.42
N ASN A 96 7.05 -11.05 1.80
CA ASN A 96 7.71 -12.34 1.99
C ASN A 96 8.35 -12.43 3.38
N VAL A 97 8.10 -13.56 4.06
CA VAL A 97 8.75 -13.91 5.33
C VAL A 97 9.52 -15.20 5.12
N TYR A 98 10.86 -15.09 5.07
CA TYR A 98 11.70 -16.20 4.60
C TYR A 98 12.18 -17.12 5.72
N THR A 99 12.54 -16.56 6.88
CA THR A 99 13.16 -17.31 7.98
C THR A 99 12.23 -17.43 9.19
N ALA A 100 12.46 -18.45 10.03
CA ALA A 100 11.73 -18.63 11.27
C ALA A 100 11.93 -17.45 12.24
N ARG A 101 13.15 -16.88 12.31
CA ARG A 101 13.44 -15.70 13.13
C ARG A 101 12.63 -14.48 12.69
N GLN A 102 12.52 -14.24 11.37
CA GLN A 102 11.72 -13.15 10.83
C GLN A 102 10.23 -13.33 11.15
N LEU A 103 9.71 -14.56 11.08
CA LEU A 103 8.33 -14.88 11.45
C LEU A 103 8.05 -14.59 12.93
N LEU A 104 8.90 -15.07 13.83
CA LEU A 104 8.79 -14.82 15.26
C LEU A 104 8.88 -13.30 15.57
N GLN A 105 9.81 -12.61 14.92
CA GLN A 105 9.95 -11.17 15.01
C GLN A 105 8.69 -10.43 14.56
N LEU A 106 8.07 -10.83 13.45
CA LEU A 106 6.84 -10.20 12.95
C LEU A 106 5.72 -10.29 14.01
N LEU A 107 5.54 -11.47 14.61
CA LEU A 107 4.57 -11.66 15.69
C LEU A 107 4.88 -10.76 16.90
N ARG A 108 6.14 -10.74 17.35
CA ARG A 108 6.56 -9.94 18.51
C ARG A 108 6.41 -8.43 18.27
N ARG A 109 6.74 -7.96 17.07
CA ARG A 109 6.49 -6.56 16.66
C ARG A 109 5.00 -6.25 16.67
N ALA A 110 4.16 -7.14 16.12
CA ALA A 110 2.71 -6.97 16.08
C ALA A 110 2.08 -6.96 17.49
N CYS A 111 2.66 -7.71 18.44
CA CYS A 111 2.26 -7.74 19.84
C CYS A 111 2.90 -6.66 20.71
N GLY A 112 3.85 -5.88 20.19
CA GLY A 112 4.60 -4.86 20.93
C GLY A 112 5.61 -5.41 21.94
N THR A 113 5.98 -6.69 21.85
CA THR A 113 6.98 -7.34 22.73
C THR A 113 8.40 -7.25 22.18
N PHE A 114 8.57 -6.72 20.96
CA PHE A 114 9.86 -6.42 20.36
C PHE A 114 9.77 -5.15 19.50
N THR A 115 10.73 -4.25 19.69
CA THR A 115 10.89 -3.02 18.90
C THR A 115 12.33 -2.96 18.40
N PRO A 116 12.56 -3.03 17.07
CA PRO A 116 13.89 -2.86 16.51
C PRO A 116 14.47 -1.48 16.82
N VAL A 117 15.77 -1.41 17.06
CA VAL A 117 16.56 -0.17 17.12
C VAL A 117 16.63 0.45 15.74
N GLU A 118 16.84 -0.37 14.71
CA GLU A 118 16.78 0.04 13.31
C GLU A 118 15.38 -0.24 12.76
N ASP A 119 14.44 0.63 13.13
CA ASP A 119 13.03 0.48 12.74
C ASP A 119 12.67 1.18 11.41
N ARG A 120 13.53 2.08 10.92
CA ARG A 120 13.33 2.89 9.70
C ARG A 120 14.64 3.21 9.00
N TRP A 121 14.59 3.34 7.68
CA TRP A 121 15.67 3.95 6.88
C TRP A 121 15.20 5.29 6.34
N CYS A 122 15.85 6.37 6.78
CA CYS A 122 15.55 7.72 6.30
C CYS A 122 16.36 8.02 5.05
N GLU A 123 15.67 8.33 3.96
CA GLU A 123 16.23 8.83 2.70
C GLU A 123 15.80 10.29 2.49
N ALA A 124 16.32 10.95 1.45
CA ALA A 124 16.10 12.38 1.23
C ALA A 124 14.61 12.77 1.07
N ASP A 125 13.81 11.90 0.46
CA ASP A 125 12.41 12.17 0.08
C ASP A 125 11.39 11.22 0.74
N ARG A 126 11.87 10.25 1.53
CA ARG A 126 11.03 9.18 2.10
C ARG A 126 11.64 8.52 3.32
N VAL A 127 10.78 7.83 4.06
CA VAL A 127 11.12 6.94 5.18
C VAL A 127 10.69 5.53 4.80
N VAL A 128 11.66 4.64 4.67
CA VAL A 128 11.48 3.25 4.25
C VAL A 128 11.34 2.34 5.47
N ASP A 129 10.43 1.37 5.38
CA ASP A 129 10.29 0.27 6.35
C ASP A 129 11.32 -0.82 6.01
N PRO A 130 12.35 -1.08 6.85
CA PRO A 130 13.37 -2.10 6.61
C PRO A 130 12.79 -3.51 6.47
N PHE A 131 11.60 -3.73 6.99
CA PHE A 131 10.91 -5.02 6.98
C PHE A 131 9.89 -5.13 5.84
N ARG A 132 9.64 -4.03 5.13
CA ARG A 132 8.83 -3.96 3.91
C ARG A 132 9.51 -3.01 2.89
N PRO A 133 10.78 -3.29 2.49
CA PRO A 133 11.63 -2.31 1.83
C PRO A 133 11.16 -1.90 0.43
N GLY A 134 10.40 -2.76 -0.25
CA GLY A 134 9.86 -2.48 -1.58
C GLY A 134 8.41 -2.01 -1.61
N LEU A 135 7.89 -1.48 -0.50
CA LEU A 135 6.58 -0.80 -0.51
C LEU A 135 6.58 0.33 -1.54
N ARG A 136 5.65 0.26 -2.49
CA ARG A 136 5.50 1.29 -3.55
C ARG A 136 5.19 2.68 -2.99
N TYR A 137 4.42 2.73 -1.91
CA TYR A 137 4.01 3.96 -1.24
C TYR A 137 4.67 3.99 0.15
N THR A 138 5.91 4.44 0.18
CA THR A 138 6.65 4.69 1.42
C THR A 138 6.13 5.95 2.10
N ALA A 139 6.38 6.05 3.40
CA ALA A 139 6.07 7.28 4.13
C ALA A 139 6.98 8.40 3.64
N ARG A 140 6.47 9.63 3.55
CA ARG A 140 7.25 10.83 3.24
C ARG A 140 7.86 11.47 4.50
N THR A 141 7.28 11.17 5.66
CA THR A 141 7.70 11.72 6.94
C THR A 141 7.74 10.63 8.02
N GLU A 142 8.52 10.86 9.07
CA GLU A 142 8.59 9.94 10.21
C GLU A 142 7.26 9.79 10.96
N ARG A 143 6.45 10.85 10.99
CA ARG A 143 5.11 10.80 11.58
C ARG A 143 4.19 9.88 10.79
N GLU A 144 4.21 10.01 9.47
CA GLU A 144 3.48 9.12 8.57
C GLU A 144 3.97 7.68 8.71
N PHE A 145 5.30 7.48 8.74
CA PHE A 145 5.91 6.18 8.97
C PHE A 145 5.40 5.52 10.26
N THR A 146 5.41 6.27 11.36
CA THR A 146 4.94 5.78 12.66
C THR A 146 3.47 5.37 12.60
N ALA A 147 2.61 6.17 11.96
CA ALA A 147 1.19 5.87 11.83
C ALA A 147 0.92 4.65 10.93
N LEU A 148 1.58 4.57 9.76
CA LEU A 148 1.45 3.46 8.82
C LEU A 148 1.97 2.15 9.42
N THR A 149 3.11 2.19 10.11
CA THR A 149 3.68 1.03 10.81
C THR A 149 2.77 0.58 11.94
N ALA A 150 2.24 1.50 12.76
CA ALA A 150 1.29 1.14 13.82
C ALA A 150 0.00 0.52 13.27
N GLN A 151 -0.52 1.03 12.14
CA GLN A 151 -1.65 0.42 11.44
C GLN A 151 -1.32 -0.98 10.96
N HIS A 152 -0.22 -1.15 10.23
CA HIS A 152 0.20 -2.44 9.69
C HIS A 152 0.40 -3.50 10.78
N LEU A 153 1.08 -3.15 11.88
CA LEU A 153 1.31 -4.07 13.00
C LEU A 153 0.01 -4.44 13.72
N ARG A 154 -0.94 -3.50 13.86
CA ARG A 154 -2.28 -3.79 14.40
C ARG A 154 -3.06 -4.76 13.52
N LEU A 155 -3.06 -4.56 12.19
CA LEU A 155 -3.76 -5.44 11.25
C LEU A 155 -3.09 -6.82 11.17
N THR A 156 -1.76 -6.88 11.20
CA THR A 156 -1.00 -8.14 11.30
C THR A 156 -1.35 -8.89 12.58
N ARG A 157 -1.41 -8.20 13.71
CA ARG A 157 -1.85 -8.78 14.98
C ARG A 157 -3.29 -9.30 14.89
N GLU A 158 -4.18 -8.56 14.24
CA GLU A 158 -5.57 -8.98 14.01
C GLU A 158 -5.64 -10.26 13.17
N ALA A 159 -4.81 -10.38 12.13
CA ALA A 159 -4.75 -11.59 11.30
C ALA A 159 -4.40 -12.81 12.15
N PHE A 160 -3.33 -12.74 12.95
CA PHE A 160 -2.95 -13.83 13.85
C PHE A 160 -4.01 -14.13 14.92
N ALA A 161 -4.65 -13.10 15.48
CA ALA A 161 -5.66 -13.26 16.52
C ALA A 161 -6.96 -13.92 16.00
N ARG A 162 -7.32 -13.69 14.73
CA ARG A 162 -8.55 -14.22 14.10
C ARG A 162 -8.32 -15.51 13.31
N ALA A 163 -7.07 -15.95 13.14
CA ALA A 163 -6.74 -17.15 12.38
C ALA A 163 -7.34 -18.40 13.03
N GLY A 164 -8.06 -19.21 12.26
CA GLY A 164 -8.33 -20.60 12.63
C GLY A 164 -7.14 -21.51 12.29
N VAL A 165 -6.48 -21.21 11.17
CA VAL A 165 -5.26 -21.91 10.71
C VAL A 165 -4.24 -20.89 10.22
N VAL A 166 -2.98 -21.04 10.64
CA VAL A 166 -1.82 -20.31 10.10
C VAL A 166 -0.95 -21.26 9.30
N ILE A 167 -0.85 -21.03 7.99
CA ILE A 167 0.05 -21.76 7.09
C ILE A 167 1.38 -21.01 7.01
N VAL A 168 2.47 -21.65 7.42
CA VAL A 168 3.82 -21.10 7.40
C VAL A 168 4.65 -21.82 6.35
N THR A 169 5.11 -21.10 5.33
CA THR A 169 5.98 -21.63 4.28
C THR A 169 7.42 -21.15 4.45
N LEU A 170 8.29 -22.02 4.95
CA LEU A 170 9.69 -21.71 5.24
C LEU A 170 10.52 -21.64 3.95
N GLY A 171 11.27 -20.55 3.78
CA GLY A 171 12.01 -20.27 2.56
C GLY A 171 13.52 -20.44 2.72
N LEU A 172 14.10 -19.78 3.71
CA LEU A 172 15.54 -19.61 3.89
C LEU A 172 15.94 -19.93 5.35
N ASN A 173 17.20 -20.35 5.54
CA ASN A 173 17.82 -20.43 6.86
C ASN A 173 18.92 -19.37 7.04
N GLU A 174 19.17 -18.52 6.05
CA GLU A 174 20.12 -17.41 6.13
C GLU A 174 19.40 -16.06 6.06
N ALA A 175 19.98 -15.04 6.67
CA ALA A 175 19.43 -13.68 6.68
C ALA A 175 20.49 -12.62 7.02
N TRP A 176 20.05 -11.36 6.96
CA TRP A 176 20.80 -10.20 7.43
C TRP A 176 20.20 -9.68 8.72
N THR A 177 21.07 -9.29 9.66
CA THR A 177 20.67 -8.85 11.00
C THR A 177 21.24 -7.49 11.33
N ALA A 178 20.47 -6.69 12.07
CA ALA A 178 20.98 -5.54 12.80
C ALA A 178 21.62 -5.97 14.12
N HIS A 179 22.36 -5.04 14.76
CA HIS A 179 23.06 -5.28 16.02
C HIS A 179 22.14 -5.73 17.18
N ASP A 180 20.88 -5.30 17.17
CA ASP A 180 19.86 -5.67 18.16
C ASP A 180 19.23 -7.05 17.91
N GLY A 181 19.68 -7.76 16.87
CA GLY A 181 19.16 -9.06 16.47
C GLY A 181 17.91 -8.99 15.59
N ALA A 182 17.47 -7.79 15.17
CA ALA A 182 16.40 -7.67 14.20
C ALA A 182 16.84 -8.23 12.85
N VAL A 183 15.99 -9.02 12.21
CA VAL A 183 16.25 -9.70 10.93
C VAL A 183 15.52 -8.99 9.81
N PHE A 184 16.24 -8.72 8.72
CA PHE A 184 15.71 -8.10 7.50
C PHE A 184 15.29 -9.16 6.47
N PRO A 185 14.25 -8.88 5.66
CA PRO A 185 13.81 -9.78 4.58
C PRO A 185 14.82 -9.89 3.44
N ALA A 186 15.69 -8.89 3.27
CA ALA A 186 16.74 -8.82 2.27
C ALA A 186 17.94 -8.05 2.83
N CYS A 187 19.12 -8.20 2.22
CA CYS A 187 20.29 -7.39 2.56
C CYS A 187 19.98 -5.88 2.44
N PRO A 188 20.25 -5.06 3.47
CA PRO A 188 20.12 -3.61 3.34
C PRO A 188 20.93 -3.07 2.15
N GLY A 189 20.31 -2.28 1.28
CA GLY A 189 20.93 -1.75 0.06
C GLY A 189 20.66 -2.55 -1.22
N THR A 190 20.04 -3.73 -1.18
CA THR A 190 19.63 -4.45 -2.41
C THR A 190 18.30 -3.95 -2.96
N VAL A 191 17.35 -3.62 -2.08
CA VAL A 191 16.03 -3.07 -2.44
C VAL A 191 15.95 -1.58 -2.10
N ALA A 192 16.33 -1.24 -0.87
CA ALA A 192 16.34 0.11 -0.33
C ALA A 192 17.32 0.19 0.86
N GLY A 193 17.56 1.39 1.39
CA GLY A 193 18.51 1.61 2.46
C GLY A 193 19.96 1.47 2.01
N ARG A 194 20.88 1.32 2.97
CA ARG A 194 22.32 1.22 2.71
C ARG A 194 22.95 0.12 3.55
N PHE A 195 23.78 -0.72 2.93
CA PHE A 195 24.60 -1.67 3.65
C PHE A 195 25.67 -0.95 4.48
N ASP A 196 25.80 -1.33 5.75
CA ASP A 196 26.85 -0.88 6.65
C ASP A 196 27.41 -2.11 7.38
N PRO A 197 28.66 -2.53 7.11
CA PRO A 197 29.25 -3.71 7.74
C PRO A 197 29.46 -3.56 9.26
N ALA A 198 29.42 -2.34 9.81
CA ALA A 198 29.45 -2.13 11.26
C ALA A 198 28.10 -2.41 11.92
N ARG A 199 27.00 -2.31 11.17
CA ARG A 199 25.62 -2.44 11.68
C ARG A 199 24.93 -3.72 11.23
N HIS A 200 25.27 -4.22 10.04
CA HIS A 200 24.61 -5.33 9.38
C HIS A 200 25.51 -6.56 9.33
N ARG A 201 24.96 -7.70 9.75
CA ARG A 201 25.69 -8.97 9.78
C ARG A 201 24.90 -10.08 9.11
N PHE A 202 25.59 -10.86 8.28
CA PHE A 202 25.09 -12.12 7.77
C PHE A 202 24.98 -13.14 8.90
N VAL A 203 23.88 -13.89 8.90
CA VAL A 203 23.69 -15.04 9.78
C VAL A 203 23.13 -16.21 8.99
N GLU A 204 23.64 -17.40 9.27
CA GLU A 204 23.04 -18.67 8.86
C GLU A 204 22.56 -19.39 10.12
N PHE A 205 21.24 -19.56 10.23
CA PHE A 205 20.61 -20.22 11.36
C PHE A 205 20.78 -21.74 11.30
N THR A 206 21.17 -22.30 12.43
CA THR A 206 21.26 -23.75 12.64
C THR A 206 19.87 -24.38 12.80
N CYS A 207 19.80 -25.70 12.65
CA CYS A 207 18.56 -26.44 12.89
C CYS A 207 18.00 -26.22 14.31
N ALA A 208 18.87 -26.14 15.33
CA ALA A 208 18.44 -25.91 16.70
C ALA A 208 17.80 -24.53 16.88
N GLU A 209 18.38 -23.49 16.27
CA GLU A 209 17.83 -22.13 16.31
C GLU A 209 16.51 -22.03 15.57
N VAL A 210 16.40 -22.64 14.38
CA VAL A 210 15.14 -22.67 13.62
C VAL A 210 14.04 -23.39 14.41
N THR A 211 14.35 -24.55 15.01
CA THR A 211 13.40 -25.29 15.87
C THR A 211 12.95 -24.43 17.05
N ALA A 212 13.89 -23.75 17.72
CA ALA A 212 13.58 -22.88 18.86
C ALA A 212 12.70 -21.69 18.45
N ASP A 213 13.00 -21.03 17.33
CA ASP A 213 12.23 -19.90 16.82
C ASP A 213 10.80 -20.30 16.44
N LEU A 214 10.64 -21.46 15.77
CA LEU A 214 9.33 -22.01 15.43
C LEU A 214 8.52 -22.40 16.67
N ALA A 215 9.14 -23.06 17.65
CA ALA A 215 8.47 -23.44 18.89
C ALA A 215 8.04 -22.20 19.70
N ALA A 216 8.90 -21.17 19.77
CA ALA A 216 8.57 -19.89 20.39
C ALA A 216 7.42 -19.19 19.65
N PHE A 217 7.44 -19.17 18.31
CA PHE A 217 6.36 -18.59 17.51
C PHE A 217 5.02 -19.27 17.80
N VAL A 218 4.97 -20.61 17.79
CA VAL A 218 3.73 -21.36 18.08
C VAL A 218 3.25 -21.06 19.50
N THR A 219 4.15 -21.05 20.48
CA THR A 219 3.82 -20.76 21.89
C THR A 219 3.23 -19.36 22.05
N GLU A 220 3.88 -18.34 21.50
CA GLU A 220 3.44 -16.95 21.59
C GLU A 220 2.15 -16.70 20.79
N LEU A 221 2.02 -17.34 19.61
CA LEU A 221 0.81 -17.27 18.80
C LEU A 221 -0.38 -17.90 19.55
N ARG A 222 -0.18 -18.99 20.29
CA ARG A 222 -1.23 -19.62 21.09
C ARG A 222 -1.59 -18.83 22.35
N ALA A 223 -0.63 -18.11 22.93
CA ALA A 223 -0.93 -17.14 23.98
C ALA A 223 -1.85 -16.02 23.46
N LEU A 224 -1.70 -15.65 22.18
CA LEU A 224 -2.58 -14.70 21.50
C LEU A 224 -3.93 -15.30 21.10
N ASN A 225 -3.92 -16.56 20.65
CA ASN A 225 -5.06 -17.27 20.08
C ASN A 225 -4.96 -18.78 20.40
N ALA A 226 -5.57 -19.19 21.51
CA ALA A 226 -5.46 -20.57 22.01
C ALA A 226 -6.06 -21.64 21.07
N GLY A 227 -6.93 -21.24 20.13
CA GLY A 227 -7.62 -22.14 19.20
C GLY A 227 -6.92 -22.37 17.87
N VAL A 228 -5.84 -21.63 17.59
CA VAL A 228 -5.15 -21.66 16.30
C VAL A 228 -4.45 -23.00 16.05
N ARG A 229 -4.54 -23.49 14.82
CA ARG A 229 -3.70 -24.57 14.29
C ARG A 229 -2.61 -24.00 13.40
N VAL A 230 -1.44 -24.64 13.39
CA VAL A 230 -0.33 -24.21 12.52
C VAL A 230 0.00 -25.32 11.54
N ILE A 231 0.08 -24.98 10.25
CA ILE A 231 0.58 -25.87 9.21
C ILE A 231 1.96 -25.36 8.82
N LEU A 232 3.01 -26.14 9.10
CA LEU A 232 4.36 -25.86 8.65
C LEU A 232 4.62 -26.56 7.33
N THR A 233 5.24 -25.87 6.38
CA THR A 233 5.71 -26.46 5.13
C THR A 233 7.02 -25.81 4.70
N VAL A 234 7.83 -26.53 3.92
CA VAL A 234 9.08 -26.01 3.35
C VAL A 234 8.85 -25.68 1.88
N SER A 235 9.37 -24.53 1.46
CA SER A 235 9.30 -24.10 0.06
C SER A 235 10.23 -24.95 -0.82
N PRO A 236 9.75 -25.51 -1.94
CA PRO A 236 10.57 -26.23 -2.92
C PRO A 236 11.50 -25.33 -3.73
N VAL A 237 11.34 -24.01 -3.66
CA VAL A 237 12.12 -23.05 -4.45
C VAL A 237 13.57 -23.00 -3.92
N PRO A 238 14.59 -23.34 -4.74
CA PRO A 238 16.00 -23.13 -4.42
C PRO A 238 16.35 -21.68 -4.02
N LEU A 239 17.46 -21.51 -3.30
CA LEU A 239 18.05 -20.17 -3.10
C LEU A 239 18.44 -19.59 -4.46
N VAL A 240 18.33 -18.28 -4.61
CA VAL A 240 18.89 -17.59 -5.79
C VAL A 240 20.39 -17.43 -5.61
N ALA A 241 20.78 -16.82 -4.50
CA ALA A 241 22.16 -16.60 -4.14
C ALA A 241 22.40 -17.05 -2.69
N THR A 242 23.67 -17.18 -2.31
CA THR A 242 24.09 -17.38 -0.92
C THR A 242 25.38 -16.62 -0.67
N VAL A 243 25.45 -15.93 0.47
CA VAL A 243 26.62 -15.15 0.90
C VAL A 243 27.63 -16.02 1.65
N GLY A 244 27.24 -17.25 2.03
CA GLY A 244 28.06 -18.19 2.81
C GLY A 244 29.28 -18.76 2.08
N GLY A 245 29.58 -18.31 0.86
CA GLY A 245 30.75 -18.72 0.06
C GLY A 245 30.69 -20.14 -0.50
N ARG A 246 29.59 -20.86 -0.28
CA ARG A 246 29.34 -22.20 -0.83
C ARG A 246 28.63 -22.12 -2.18
N HIS A 247 28.69 -23.19 -2.96
CA HIS A 247 27.90 -23.29 -4.19
C HIS A 247 26.39 -23.27 -3.85
N VAL A 248 25.59 -22.50 -4.60
CA VAL A 248 24.15 -22.30 -4.31
C VAL A 248 23.35 -23.60 -4.20
N LEU A 249 23.71 -24.63 -4.98
CA LEU A 249 23.09 -25.96 -4.88
C LEU A 249 23.32 -26.63 -3.52
N GLU A 250 24.56 -26.58 -3.01
CA GLU A 250 24.94 -27.14 -1.71
C GLU A 250 24.25 -26.37 -0.59
N ALA A 251 24.32 -25.03 -0.64
CA ALA A 251 23.65 -24.16 0.33
C ALA A 251 22.13 -24.37 0.32
N THR A 252 21.51 -24.51 -0.85
CA THR A 252 20.09 -24.83 -0.97
C THR A 252 19.78 -26.17 -0.32
N THR A 253 20.54 -27.21 -0.63
CA THR A 253 20.28 -28.54 -0.08
C THR A 253 20.41 -28.54 1.45
N HIS A 254 21.44 -27.87 1.98
CA HIS A 254 21.63 -27.68 3.42
C HIS A 254 20.45 -26.92 4.04
N ALA A 255 20.11 -25.74 3.50
CA ALA A 255 19.04 -24.90 4.00
C ALA A 255 17.70 -25.64 4.07
N LYS A 256 17.31 -26.33 2.98
CA LYS A 256 16.04 -27.06 2.94
C LYS A 256 16.03 -28.25 3.90
N ALA A 257 17.16 -28.95 4.05
CA ALA A 257 17.29 -30.02 5.04
C ALA A 257 17.13 -29.49 6.47
N VAL A 258 17.79 -28.39 6.82
CA VAL A 258 17.66 -27.71 8.12
C VAL A 258 16.21 -27.35 8.42
N LEU A 259 15.55 -26.64 7.49
CA LEU A 259 14.15 -26.23 7.65
C LEU A 259 13.21 -27.43 7.78
N ARG A 260 13.47 -28.50 7.01
CA ARG A 260 12.65 -29.70 7.02
C ARG A 260 12.74 -30.46 8.34
N VAL A 261 13.94 -30.62 8.88
CA VAL A 261 14.15 -31.28 10.18
C VAL A 261 13.47 -30.45 11.27
N ALA A 262 13.72 -29.14 11.31
CA ALA A 262 13.12 -28.26 12.31
C ALA A 262 11.59 -28.27 12.30
N ALA A 263 10.97 -28.15 11.13
CA ALA A 263 9.51 -28.22 11.00
C ALA A 263 8.95 -29.59 11.44
N GLY A 264 9.67 -30.68 11.15
CA GLY A 264 9.31 -32.02 11.60
C GLY A 264 9.40 -32.19 13.10
N ASP A 265 10.44 -31.65 13.73
CA ASP A 265 10.65 -31.72 15.18
C ASP A 265 9.57 -30.97 15.95
N VAL A 266 9.22 -29.76 15.48
CA VAL A 266 8.12 -28.98 16.07
C VAL A 266 6.78 -29.70 15.90
N ALA A 267 6.46 -30.22 14.71
CA ALA A 267 5.22 -30.95 14.46
C ALA A 267 5.10 -32.27 15.25
N ARG A 268 6.22 -32.91 15.61
CA ARG A 268 6.22 -34.10 16.49
C ARG A 268 5.98 -33.74 17.96
N THR A 269 6.41 -32.55 18.37
CA THR A 269 6.41 -32.13 19.78
C THR A 269 5.12 -31.38 20.15
N LEU A 270 4.56 -30.61 19.21
CA LEU A 270 3.39 -29.76 19.44
C LEU A 270 2.17 -30.29 18.66
N PRO A 271 1.11 -30.77 19.34
CA PRO A 271 -0.04 -31.41 18.70
C PRO A 271 -0.88 -30.50 17.80
N GLU A 272 -0.83 -29.18 18.02
CA GLU A 272 -1.47 -28.15 17.20
C GLU A 272 -0.75 -27.87 15.87
N VAL A 273 0.44 -28.45 15.68
CA VAL A 273 1.30 -28.22 14.51
C VAL A 273 1.26 -29.44 13.60
N ILE A 274 0.98 -29.20 12.32
CA ILE A 274 0.99 -30.23 11.28
C ILE A 274 2.06 -29.88 10.26
N TYR A 275 2.90 -30.85 9.89
CA TYR A 275 3.80 -30.69 8.75
C TYR A 275 3.10 -31.10 7.45
N PHE A 276 3.11 -30.21 6.45
CA PHE A 276 2.64 -30.50 5.09
C PHE A 276 3.83 -30.60 4.10
N PRO A 277 3.97 -31.72 3.37
CA PRO A 277 5.16 -32.01 2.55
C PRO A 277 5.13 -31.40 1.14
N ALA A 278 4.96 -30.08 1.02
CA ALA A 278 4.98 -29.40 -0.29
C ALA A 278 6.35 -29.50 -0.98
N TYR A 279 7.44 -29.35 -0.20
CA TYR A 279 8.82 -29.51 -0.66
C TYR A 279 9.02 -30.86 -1.35
N GLU A 280 8.71 -31.95 -0.65
CA GLU A 280 8.95 -33.31 -1.12
C GLU A 280 8.09 -33.71 -2.31
N ILE A 281 6.86 -33.18 -2.42
CA ILE A 281 6.01 -33.39 -3.60
C ILE A 281 6.72 -32.88 -4.87
N VAL A 282 7.43 -31.76 -4.76
CA VAL A 282 8.06 -31.08 -5.91
C VAL A 282 9.48 -31.58 -6.16
N THR A 283 10.24 -31.92 -5.12
CA THR A 283 11.67 -32.24 -5.23
C THR A 283 12.01 -33.72 -5.08
N GLY A 284 11.04 -34.57 -4.75
CA GLY A 284 11.26 -36.00 -4.54
C GLY A 284 11.52 -36.77 -5.84
N PRO A 285 12.08 -37.99 -5.78
CA PRO A 285 12.36 -38.82 -6.96
C PRO A 285 11.11 -39.22 -7.75
N GLN A 286 9.93 -39.11 -7.14
CA GLN A 286 8.63 -39.30 -7.80
C GLN A 286 8.16 -38.08 -8.61
N ALA A 287 8.80 -36.92 -8.44
CA ALA A 287 8.41 -35.68 -9.08
C ALA A 287 8.56 -35.78 -10.60
N ALA A 288 7.64 -35.14 -11.33
CA ALA A 288 7.74 -35.09 -12.78
C ALA A 288 8.78 -34.05 -13.23
N ASP A 289 9.49 -34.33 -14.33
CA ASP A 289 10.50 -33.41 -14.90
C ASP A 289 9.97 -31.99 -15.13
N GLY A 290 8.67 -31.84 -15.41
CA GLY A 290 8.01 -30.56 -15.65
C GLY A 290 7.62 -29.77 -14.40
N PHE A 291 7.99 -30.19 -13.18
CA PHE A 291 7.63 -29.47 -11.95
C PHE A 291 8.45 -28.20 -11.71
N PHE A 292 9.61 -28.08 -12.33
CA PHE A 292 10.37 -26.82 -12.41
C PHE A 292 10.28 -26.22 -13.81
N ALA A 293 10.36 -24.90 -13.90
CA ALA A 293 10.52 -24.17 -15.14
C ALA A 293 11.95 -24.38 -15.71
N PRO A 294 12.26 -23.89 -16.93
CA PRO A 294 13.58 -24.06 -17.54
C PRO A 294 14.75 -23.47 -16.74
N ASP A 295 14.49 -22.51 -15.85
CA ASP A 295 15.45 -21.94 -14.90
C ASP A 295 15.87 -22.94 -13.78
N ARG A 296 15.21 -24.10 -13.70
CA ARG A 296 15.39 -25.15 -12.70
C ARG A 296 15.17 -24.68 -11.26
N ARG A 297 14.45 -23.58 -11.09
CA ARG A 297 14.21 -22.96 -9.78
C ARG A 297 12.75 -22.59 -9.56
N SER A 298 12.10 -21.97 -10.54
CA SER A 298 10.71 -21.57 -10.44
C SER A 298 9.82 -22.81 -10.53
N VAL A 299 8.93 -23.01 -9.54
CA VAL A 299 7.96 -24.10 -9.59
C VAL A 299 6.97 -23.82 -10.70
N SER A 300 6.80 -24.77 -11.61
CA SER A 300 5.89 -24.62 -12.73
C SER A 300 4.42 -24.65 -12.27
N PRO A 301 3.50 -24.13 -13.09
CA PRO A 301 2.06 -24.36 -12.95
C PRO A 301 1.67 -25.82 -12.65
N GLN A 302 2.36 -26.77 -13.27
CA GLN A 302 2.12 -28.19 -13.07
C GLN A 302 2.53 -28.63 -11.66
N GLY A 303 3.70 -28.18 -11.18
CA GLY A 303 4.18 -28.46 -9.83
C GLY A 303 3.26 -27.87 -8.75
N VAL A 304 2.85 -26.60 -8.90
CA VAL A 304 1.90 -25.95 -7.97
C VAL A 304 0.57 -26.71 -7.92
N ARG A 305 0.00 -27.09 -9.08
CA ARG A 305 -1.24 -27.88 -9.13
C ARG A 305 -1.09 -29.25 -8.48
N ALA A 306 0.06 -29.90 -8.60
CA ALA A 306 0.30 -31.19 -7.95
C ALA A 306 0.28 -31.05 -6.41
N VAL A 307 0.92 -30.01 -5.87
CA VAL A 307 0.87 -29.70 -4.44
C VAL A 307 -0.57 -29.39 -4.00
N MET A 308 -1.26 -28.51 -4.71
CA MET A 308 -2.61 -28.09 -4.34
C MET A 308 -3.64 -29.20 -4.44
N ARG A 309 -3.49 -30.15 -5.37
CA ARG A 309 -4.35 -31.34 -5.44
C ARG A 309 -4.28 -32.14 -4.15
N VAL A 310 -3.08 -32.39 -3.63
CA VAL A 310 -2.88 -33.14 -2.38
C VAL A 310 -3.36 -32.33 -1.18
N PHE A 311 -3.06 -31.03 -1.14
CA PHE A 311 -3.47 -30.14 -0.05
C PHE A 311 -5.00 -30.05 0.07
N LEU A 312 -5.71 -29.79 -1.03
CA LEU A 312 -7.16 -29.66 -1.04
C LEU A 312 -7.86 -31.00 -0.76
N ALA A 313 -7.34 -32.12 -1.30
CA ALA A 313 -7.86 -33.44 -0.97
C ALA A 313 -7.79 -33.71 0.55
N ALA A 314 -6.71 -33.28 1.21
CA ALA A 314 -6.57 -33.37 2.67
C ALA A 314 -7.45 -32.37 3.45
N CYS A 315 -8.08 -31.41 2.76
CA CYS A 315 -9.16 -30.58 3.30
C CYS A 315 -10.56 -31.13 2.97
N GLY A 316 -10.67 -32.28 2.29
CA GLY A 316 -11.94 -32.81 1.78
C GLY A 316 -12.53 -31.97 0.63
N ARG A 317 -11.66 -31.39 -0.20
CA ARG A 317 -12.01 -30.55 -1.35
C ARG A 317 -11.37 -31.10 -2.62
N ASP A 318 -12.08 -30.97 -3.74
CA ASP A 318 -11.51 -31.26 -5.06
C ASP A 318 -10.75 -30.05 -5.62
N LEU A 319 -9.81 -30.32 -6.52
CA LEU A 319 -9.12 -29.27 -7.27
C LEU A 319 -10.11 -28.66 -8.29
N PRO A 320 -10.27 -27.33 -8.36
CA PRO A 320 -11.16 -26.70 -9.35
C PRO A 320 -10.72 -27.00 -10.80
N GLU A 321 -11.66 -27.44 -11.64
CA GLU A 321 -11.40 -27.89 -13.03
C GLU A 321 -10.85 -26.77 -13.95
N ASP A 322 -11.29 -25.52 -13.78
CA ASP A 322 -10.90 -24.34 -14.57
C ASP A 322 -9.65 -23.60 -14.04
N THR A 323 -8.69 -24.32 -13.45
CA THR A 323 -7.40 -23.72 -13.09
C THR A 323 -6.46 -23.66 -14.29
N ASP A 324 -6.77 -22.76 -15.24
CA ASP A 324 -5.72 -22.09 -15.97
C ASP A 324 -4.88 -21.33 -14.94
N VAL A 325 -3.69 -21.88 -14.68
CA VAL A 325 -2.67 -21.15 -13.96
C VAL A 325 -2.33 -19.97 -14.84
N ILE A 326 -2.44 -18.75 -14.30
CA ILE A 326 -2.07 -17.53 -15.03
C ILE A 326 -0.64 -17.74 -15.53
N SER A 327 -0.51 -17.94 -16.84
CA SER A 327 0.78 -18.05 -17.50
C SER A 327 1.51 -16.72 -17.29
N PRO A 328 2.84 -16.70 -17.07
CA PRO A 328 3.61 -15.46 -17.08
C PRO A 328 3.37 -14.62 -18.34
N ALA A 329 2.97 -15.27 -19.44
CA ALA A 329 2.61 -14.62 -20.70
C ALA A 329 1.28 -13.85 -20.66
N SER A 330 0.33 -14.21 -19.78
CA SER A 330 -0.98 -13.54 -19.62
C SER A 330 -1.01 -12.47 -18.53
N LEU A 331 0.11 -12.27 -17.83
CA LEU A 331 0.32 -11.16 -16.92
C LEU A 331 0.50 -9.84 -17.70
N SER A 332 -0.05 -8.75 -17.16
CA SER A 332 0.29 -7.40 -17.63
C SER A 332 1.81 -7.17 -17.52
N GLU A 333 2.36 -6.26 -18.31
CA GLU A 333 3.80 -5.95 -18.29
C GLU A 333 4.27 -5.53 -16.87
N ALA A 334 3.42 -4.84 -16.12
CA ALA A 334 3.64 -4.52 -14.71
C ALA A 334 3.65 -5.75 -13.78
N ALA A 335 2.85 -6.78 -14.08
CA ALA A 335 2.82 -8.01 -13.29
C ALA A 335 3.97 -8.99 -13.66
N ARG A 336 4.47 -8.94 -14.91
CA ARG A 336 5.74 -9.59 -15.29
C ARG A 336 6.94 -8.94 -14.63
N LEU A 337 6.99 -7.61 -14.64
CA LEU A 337 8.01 -6.84 -13.94
C LEU A 337 7.93 -7.08 -12.42
N SER A 338 6.73 -7.16 -11.84
CA SER A 338 6.51 -7.56 -10.44
C SER A 338 7.05 -8.95 -10.12
N HIS A 339 6.80 -9.94 -10.98
CA HIS A 339 7.35 -11.28 -10.82
C HIS A 339 8.88 -11.28 -10.95
N ALA A 340 9.43 -10.57 -11.94
CA ALA A 340 10.87 -10.40 -12.12
C ALA A 340 11.52 -9.67 -10.92
N ILE A 341 10.91 -8.62 -10.38
CA ILE A 341 11.41 -7.89 -9.19
C ILE A 341 11.28 -8.75 -7.92
N THR A 342 10.20 -9.53 -7.75
CA THR A 342 10.09 -10.49 -6.62
C THR A 342 11.14 -11.61 -6.72
N GLN A 343 11.52 -11.99 -7.94
CA GLN A 343 12.62 -12.91 -8.22
C GLN A 343 14.00 -12.21 -8.08
N ALA A 344 14.09 -10.90 -8.32
CA ALA A 344 15.29 -10.07 -8.18
C ALA A 344 15.54 -9.63 -6.72
N GLU A 345 14.50 -9.52 -5.88
CA GLU A 345 14.62 -9.39 -4.41
C GLU A 345 15.20 -10.65 -3.78
N CYS A 346 15.21 -11.77 -4.50
CA CYS A 346 16.03 -12.92 -4.12
C CYS A 346 17.53 -12.69 -4.43
N GLU A 347 17.99 -11.45 -4.61
CA GLU A 347 19.38 -10.95 -4.52
C GLU A 347 20.26 -10.90 -5.79
N GLU A 348 19.79 -11.12 -7.02
CA GLU A 348 20.75 -11.24 -8.15
C GLU A 348 20.41 -10.63 -9.53
N GLU A 349 19.80 -9.44 -9.62
CA GLU A 349 19.68 -8.74 -10.94
C GLU A 349 20.20 -7.30 -11.00
N MET A 350 20.86 -6.77 -9.96
CA MET A 350 21.45 -5.41 -9.98
C MET A 350 22.98 -5.37 -10.02
N ALA A 351 23.68 -6.51 -9.90
CA ALA A 351 25.14 -6.57 -9.86
C ALA A 351 25.84 -6.46 -11.24
N GLU A 352 25.09 -6.45 -12.36
CA GLU A 352 25.66 -6.38 -13.72
C GLU A 352 25.64 -4.98 -14.38
N ARG A 353 25.41 -3.89 -13.64
CA ARG A 353 25.62 -2.53 -14.20
C ARG A 353 27.05 -2.05 -13.91
N PRO A 354 27.90 -1.82 -14.93
CA PRO A 354 29.21 -1.22 -14.71
C PRO A 354 29.04 0.19 -14.13
N ALA A 355 29.68 0.45 -13.00
CA ALA A 355 29.72 1.77 -12.39
C ALA A 355 30.44 2.76 -13.34
N ALA A 356 29.69 3.67 -13.95
CA ALA A 356 30.25 4.84 -14.60
C ALA A 356 30.74 5.81 -13.51
N ALA A 357 32.05 5.97 -13.41
CA ALA A 357 32.69 6.92 -12.50
C ALA A 357 32.30 8.35 -12.88
N LEU A 358 31.69 9.08 -11.95
CA LEU A 358 31.54 10.54 -12.03
C LEU A 358 32.70 11.20 -11.27
N PRO A 359 33.36 12.21 -11.86
CA PRO A 359 34.53 12.84 -11.25
C PRO A 359 34.14 13.79 -10.12
N LEU A 360 34.94 13.77 -9.05
CA LEU A 360 34.88 14.73 -7.94
C LEU A 360 35.51 16.07 -8.36
N PRO A 361 34.87 17.23 -8.13
CA PRO A 361 35.54 18.51 -8.25
C PRO A 361 36.33 18.83 -6.97
N SER A 362 37.52 19.38 -7.20
CA SER A 362 38.49 19.89 -6.23
C SER A 362 38.00 21.15 -5.49
N HIS A 363 38.36 21.23 -4.22
CA HIS A 363 38.27 22.44 -3.41
C HIS A 363 39.21 23.54 -3.92
N GLU A 364 38.66 24.75 -4.09
CA GLU A 364 39.40 26.00 -3.94
C GLU A 364 38.67 26.86 -2.91
N THR A 365 39.44 27.52 -2.06
CA THR A 365 39.02 28.28 -0.87
C THR A 365 39.26 29.77 -1.15
N GLU A 366 38.45 30.65 -0.53
CA GLU A 366 38.54 32.13 -0.37
C GLU A 366 37.25 32.81 -0.89
N THR A 367 36.52 33.70 -0.21
CA THR A 367 36.83 34.75 0.79
C THR A 367 35.53 35.22 1.51
N MET A 368 35.69 35.98 2.61
CA MET A 368 34.74 36.66 3.52
C MET A 368 33.27 36.89 3.10
N PRO A 369 32.28 36.85 4.04
CA PRO A 369 30.88 37.08 3.74
C PRO A 369 30.60 38.58 3.55
N HIS A 370 30.24 38.97 2.32
CA HIS A 370 29.60 40.25 2.04
C HIS A 370 28.08 40.09 2.20
N ASP A 371 27.45 41.00 2.97
CA ASP A 371 25.99 41.05 3.18
C ASP A 371 25.19 41.35 1.89
N ALA A 372 25.86 41.66 0.77
CA ALA A 372 25.27 41.95 -0.52
C ALA A 372 26.05 41.30 -1.67
N PRO A 373 25.39 40.93 -2.79
CA PRO A 373 26.07 40.40 -3.97
C PRO A 373 26.95 41.47 -4.63
N ASP A 374 28.05 41.05 -5.25
CA ASP A 374 28.87 41.94 -6.08
C ASP A 374 28.08 42.42 -7.34
N PRO A 375 28.56 43.47 -8.04
CA PRO A 375 27.85 44.04 -9.19
C PRO A 375 27.58 43.06 -10.33
N ASP A 376 28.49 42.10 -10.57
CA ASP A 376 28.36 41.13 -11.65
C ASP A 376 27.32 40.05 -11.27
N THR A 377 27.33 39.62 -10.01
CA THR A 377 26.33 38.71 -9.45
C THR A 377 24.93 39.35 -9.43
N ALA A 378 24.83 40.63 -9.05
CA ALA A 378 23.57 41.37 -9.08
C ALA A 378 23.03 41.51 -10.52
N ALA A 379 23.90 41.79 -11.49
CA ALA A 379 23.53 41.83 -12.91
C ALA A 379 23.07 40.45 -13.42
N ARG A 380 23.73 39.37 -12.96
CA ARG A 380 23.34 37.99 -13.28
C ARG A 380 21.96 37.64 -12.73
N MET A 381 21.68 37.97 -11.47
CA MET A 381 20.36 37.77 -10.86
C MET A 381 19.26 38.53 -11.63
N ALA A 382 19.53 39.78 -12.03
CA ALA A 382 18.61 40.57 -12.82
C ALA A 382 18.36 39.96 -14.21
N ALA A 383 19.40 39.45 -14.88
CA ALA A 383 19.27 38.77 -16.16
C ALA A 383 18.44 37.47 -16.05
N LEU A 384 18.69 36.65 -15.03
CA LEU A 384 17.93 35.43 -14.77
C LEU A 384 16.46 35.72 -14.45
N ALA A 385 16.18 36.76 -13.68
CA ALA A 385 14.82 37.22 -13.41
C ALA A 385 14.10 37.72 -14.68
N ALA A 386 14.82 38.38 -15.60
CA ALA A 386 14.27 38.82 -16.88
C ALA A 386 14.02 37.64 -17.83
N GLU A 387 14.85 36.59 -17.80
CA GLU A 387 14.76 35.42 -18.67
C GLU A 387 13.72 34.39 -18.18
N HIS A 388 13.64 34.15 -16.87
CA HIS A 388 12.85 33.06 -16.29
C HIS A 388 11.73 33.53 -15.35
N GLY A 389 11.53 34.84 -15.24
CA GLY A 389 10.56 35.51 -14.36
C GLY A 389 11.16 35.84 -12.98
N PRO A 390 10.68 36.92 -12.33
CA PRO A 390 11.22 37.38 -11.05
C PRO A 390 10.98 36.35 -9.94
N LEU A 391 11.72 36.48 -8.83
CA LEU A 391 11.41 35.75 -7.60
C LEU A 391 9.94 36.00 -7.20
N PRO A 392 9.26 35.00 -6.60
CA PRO A 392 7.95 35.21 -6.01
C PRO A 392 7.98 36.39 -5.03
N ALA A 393 6.91 37.19 -5.01
CA ALA A 393 6.87 38.43 -4.21
C ALA A 393 6.99 38.18 -2.69
N ASP A 394 6.74 36.96 -2.25
CA ASP A 394 6.77 36.48 -0.88
C ASP A 394 7.99 35.57 -0.58
N PHE A 395 8.91 35.44 -1.53
CA PHE A 395 10.11 34.62 -1.40
C PHE A 395 11.11 35.27 -0.44
N ASP A 396 11.65 34.49 0.50
CA ASP A 396 12.70 34.90 1.42
C ASP A 396 13.89 33.95 1.34
N GLY A 397 15.01 34.43 0.77
CA GLY A 397 16.20 33.63 0.53
C GLY A 397 16.83 33.03 1.79
N ALA A 398 16.75 33.72 2.93
CA ALA A 398 17.30 33.23 4.20
C ALA A 398 16.49 32.04 4.75
N THR A 399 15.17 32.14 4.74
CA THR A 399 14.27 31.07 5.19
C THR A 399 14.27 29.92 4.18
N TYR A 400 14.41 30.21 2.89
CA TYR A 400 14.65 29.20 1.86
C TYR A 400 15.94 28.40 2.12
N ILE A 401 17.07 29.07 2.42
CA ILE A 401 18.31 28.39 2.84
C ILE A 401 18.05 27.54 4.09
N GLY A 402 17.38 28.09 5.10
CA GLY A 402 17.07 27.37 6.34
C GLY A 402 16.16 26.15 6.15
N LEU A 403 15.33 26.15 5.10
CA LEU A 403 14.46 25.02 4.75
C LEU A 403 15.20 23.89 4.02
N HIS A 404 16.35 24.18 3.39
CA HIS A 404 17.13 23.24 2.59
C HIS A 404 18.50 22.98 3.23
N PRO A 405 18.67 21.87 3.97
CA PRO A 405 19.89 21.61 4.75
C PRO A 405 21.18 21.55 3.92
N ASP A 406 21.10 21.15 2.65
CA ASP A 406 22.21 21.17 1.70
C ASP A 406 22.68 22.59 1.38
N LEU A 407 21.75 23.55 1.35
CA LEU A 407 22.05 24.98 1.14
C LEU A 407 22.51 25.64 2.43
N ALA A 408 21.94 25.28 3.58
CA ALA A 408 22.32 25.83 4.89
C ALA A 408 23.78 25.56 5.27
N ALA A 409 24.37 24.50 4.73
CA ALA A 409 25.79 24.18 4.91
C ALA A 409 26.72 25.00 4.00
N LEU A 410 26.20 25.60 2.94
CA LEU A 410 26.96 26.24 1.86
C LEU A 410 26.75 27.76 1.78
N PHE A 411 25.57 28.24 2.19
CA PHE A 411 25.15 29.62 2.04
C PHE A 411 24.81 30.24 3.39
N THR A 412 25.26 31.47 3.59
CA THR A 412 25.10 32.23 4.82
C THR A 412 24.29 33.50 4.65
N ASN A 413 24.14 33.98 3.40
CA ASN A 413 23.47 35.24 3.09
C ASN A 413 22.18 34.99 2.29
N ALA A 414 21.13 35.78 2.58
CA ALA A 414 19.83 35.66 1.93
C ALA A 414 19.91 35.71 0.39
N TRP A 415 20.74 36.60 -0.14
CA TRP A 415 20.93 36.78 -1.58
C TRP A 415 21.50 35.52 -2.28
N GLN A 416 22.20 34.64 -1.56
CA GLN A 416 22.69 33.36 -2.10
C GLN A 416 21.53 32.37 -2.29
N GLY A 417 20.53 32.42 -1.40
CA GLY A 417 19.29 31.67 -1.54
C GLY A 417 18.46 32.17 -2.71
N ASP A 418 18.40 33.50 -2.89
CA ASP A 418 17.74 34.16 -4.01
C ASP A 418 18.38 33.76 -5.35
N LEU A 419 19.72 33.85 -5.45
CA LEU A 419 20.46 33.43 -6.65
C LEU A 419 20.29 31.94 -6.93
N HIS A 420 20.48 31.09 -5.92
CA HIS A 420 20.31 29.65 -6.06
C HIS A 420 18.91 29.28 -6.55
N TYR A 421 17.88 29.93 -6.03
CA TYR A 421 16.51 29.67 -6.48
C TYR A 421 16.26 30.11 -7.92
N LEU A 422 16.83 31.25 -8.34
CA LEU A 422 16.77 31.72 -9.73
C LEU A 422 17.52 30.80 -10.70
N GLU A 423 18.69 30.29 -10.31
CA GLU A 423 19.51 29.44 -11.18
C GLU A 423 19.01 27.99 -11.24
N HIS A 424 18.65 27.43 -10.08
CA HIS A 424 18.46 25.99 -9.89
C HIS A 424 17.14 25.67 -9.20
N GLY A 425 16.84 26.31 -8.07
CA GLY A 425 15.73 25.93 -7.20
C GLY A 425 14.36 25.91 -7.87
N ARG A 426 14.08 26.85 -8.79
CA ARG A 426 12.84 26.86 -9.59
C ARG A 426 12.73 25.67 -10.54
N ARG A 427 13.81 25.33 -11.25
CA ARG A 427 13.84 24.18 -12.18
C ARG A 427 13.77 22.85 -11.44
N GLU A 428 14.36 22.79 -10.26
CA GLU A 428 14.37 21.61 -9.39
C GLU A 428 13.06 21.44 -8.59
N GLY A 429 12.14 22.41 -8.65
CA GLY A 429 10.88 22.37 -7.91
C GLY A 429 11.04 22.45 -6.39
N ARG A 430 12.13 23.09 -5.92
CA ARG A 430 12.42 23.21 -4.48
C ARG A 430 11.37 24.09 -3.79
N ILE A 431 10.78 23.55 -2.72
CA ILE A 431 9.76 24.23 -1.92
C ILE A 431 10.38 25.45 -1.22
N TYR A 432 9.67 26.58 -1.17
CA TYR A 432 10.06 27.71 -0.33
C TYR A 432 8.89 28.06 0.60
N PRO A 433 9.16 28.57 1.82
CA PRO A 433 8.12 28.99 2.74
C PRO A 433 7.52 30.31 2.25
N SER A 434 6.20 30.31 2.05
CA SER A 434 5.41 31.51 1.77
C SER A 434 5.10 32.24 3.07
N ASN A 435 5.26 33.57 3.09
CA ASN A 435 4.87 34.40 4.23
C ASN A 435 3.35 34.65 4.32
N VAL A 436 2.55 34.00 3.46
CA VAL A 436 1.08 34.12 3.44
C VAL A 436 0.45 33.12 4.41
N THR A 437 -0.28 33.61 5.41
CA THR A 437 -1.00 32.76 6.38
C THR A 437 -2.10 31.95 5.68
N ARG A 438 -2.45 30.76 6.21
CA ARG A 438 -3.56 29.93 5.68
C ARG A 438 -4.90 30.69 5.62
N ALA A 439 -5.07 31.73 6.43
CA ALA A 439 -6.21 32.64 6.39
C ALA A 439 -6.16 33.60 5.19
N GLU A 440 -5.01 34.18 4.89
CA GLU A 440 -4.79 35.04 3.72
C GLU A 440 -4.90 34.25 2.41
N THR A 441 -4.39 33.02 2.35
CA THR A 441 -4.59 32.11 1.21
C THR A 441 -6.06 31.82 0.97
N LYS A 442 -6.85 31.61 2.04
CA LYS A 442 -8.30 31.36 1.93
C LYS A 442 -9.08 32.58 1.49
N VAL A 443 -8.71 33.76 1.96
CA VAL A 443 -9.31 35.03 1.49
C VAL A 443 -8.99 35.25 0.01
N ALA A 444 -7.76 34.98 -0.42
CA ALA A 444 -7.35 35.07 -1.83
C ALA A 444 -8.10 34.04 -2.70
N GLN A 445 -8.22 32.79 -2.24
CA GLN A 445 -8.98 31.74 -2.91
C GLN A 445 -10.46 32.10 -3.03
N ALA A 446 -11.10 32.52 -1.92
CA ALA A 446 -12.51 32.89 -1.91
C ALA A 446 -12.85 34.01 -2.90
N ARG A 447 -11.93 34.95 -3.17
CA ARG A 447 -12.12 36.01 -4.17
C ARG A 447 -12.14 35.53 -5.62
N ARG A 448 -11.60 34.34 -5.90
CA ARG A 448 -11.61 33.73 -7.24
C ARG A 448 -12.87 32.88 -7.48
N ILE A 449 -13.59 32.52 -6.41
CA ILE A 449 -14.77 31.66 -6.46
C ILE A 449 -16.01 32.51 -6.65
N ALA A 450 -16.61 32.43 -7.84
CA ALA A 450 -17.84 33.13 -8.16
C ALA A 450 -19.08 32.43 -7.57
N LEU A 451 -19.08 31.09 -7.56
CA LEU A 451 -20.20 30.29 -7.10
C LEU A 451 -19.76 28.89 -6.69
N VAL A 452 -20.38 28.35 -5.64
CA VAL A 452 -20.41 26.91 -5.35
C VAL A 452 -21.84 26.40 -5.53
N LEU A 453 -21.99 25.35 -6.32
CA LEU A 453 -23.21 24.55 -6.37
C LEU A 453 -22.94 23.22 -5.68
N ASP A 454 -23.64 22.99 -4.56
CA ASP A 454 -23.58 21.72 -3.83
C ASP A 454 -24.95 21.01 -3.93
N GLY A 455 -25.03 19.75 -3.52
CA GLY A 455 -26.27 18.98 -3.58
C GLY A 455 -26.03 17.49 -3.79
N LEU A 456 -27.12 16.73 -3.69
CA LEU A 456 -27.08 15.29 -3.91
C LEU A 456 -26.81 14.96 -5.39
N ASP A 457 -26.42 13.72 -5.68
CA ASP A 457 -26.42 13.23 -7.06
C ASP A 457 -27.86 13.17 -7.58
N GLY A 458 -28.04 13.47 -8.88
CA GLY A 458 -29.37 13.67 -9.47
C GLY A 458 -30.01 15.05 -9.24
N ALA A 459 -29.49 15.89 -8.34
CA ALA A 459 -30.09 17.21 -8.02
C ALA A 459 -29.85 18.32 -9.08
N GLY A 460 -29.19 18.02 -10.21
CA GLY A 460 -29.03 18.97 -11.33
C GLY A 460 -27.82 19.92 -11.26
N LYS A 461 -27.04 19.90 -10.17
CA LYS A 461 -25.86 20.74 -9.92
C LYS A 461 -24.88 20.88 -11.10
N SER A 462 -24.41 19.77 -11.66
CA SER A 462 -23.39 19.77 -12.74
C SER A 462 -23.87 20.38 -14.05
N SER A 463 -25.17 20.33 -14.31
CA SER A 463 -25.77 20.95 -15.50
C SER A 463 -25.88 22.47 -15.34
N ILE A 464 -26.24 22.92 -14.15
CA ILE A 464 -26.36 24.34 -13.81
C ILE A 464 -24.97 24.98 -13.70
N ALA A 465 -24.01 24.30 -13.06
CA ALA A 465 -22.64 24.79 -12.91
C ALA A 465 -21.99 25.11 -14.25
N ARG A 466 -22.12 24.22 -15.24
CA ARG A 466 -21.61 24.43 -16.61
C ARG A 466 -22.23 25.65 -17.27
N ARG A 467 -23.56 25.76 -17.25
CA ARG A 467 -24.28 26.87 -17.89
C ARG A 467 -23.98 28.21 -17.23
N VAL A 468 -23.88 28.25 -15.90
CA VAL A 468 -23.50 29.46 -15.17
C VAL A 468 -22.06 29.85 -15.51
N ALA A 469 -21.12 28.90 -15.51
CA ALA A 469 -19.74 29.16 -15.90
C ALA A 469 -19.65 29.70 -17.33
N ASP A 470 -20.35 29.08 -18.30
CA ASP A 470 -20.41 29.54 -19.68
C ASP A 470 -20.95 30.98 -19.78
N ALA A 471 -22.01 31.31 -19.03
CA ALA A 471 -22.63 32.62 -19.03
C ALA A 471 -21.74 33.74 -18.45
N ILE A 472 -20.83 33.40 -17.54
CA ILE A 472 -19.93 34.37 -16.88
C ILE A 472 -18.49 34.31 -17.40
N GLY A 473 -18.21 33.48 -18.42
CA GLY A 473 -16.86 33.25 -18.94
C GLY A 473 -15.92 32.54 -17.95
N GLY A 474 -16.48 31.70 -17.07
CA GLY A 474 -15.78 31.00 -16.00
C GLY A 474 -15.39 29.57 -16.31
N ARG A 475 -14.84 28.89 -15.30
CA ARG A 475 -14.48 27.46 -15.35
C ARG A 475 -15.19 26.69 -14.25
N VAL A 476 -15.75 25.53 -14.61
CA VAL A 476 -16.28 24.58 -13.63
C VAL A 476 -15.13 23.72 -13.11
N LEU A 477 -15.06 23.60 -11.78
CA LEU A 477 -14.12 22.73 -11.10
C LEU A 477 -14.84 21.66 -10.27
N HIS A 478 -14.25 20.47 -10.24
CA HIS A 478 -14.74 19.30 -9.52
C HIS A 478 -13.65 18.83 -8.54
N PRO A 479 -13.53 19.46 -7.36
CA PRO A 479 -12.35 19.31 -6.50
C PRO A 479 -12.25 17.92 -5.89
N TYR A 480 -13.34 17.16 -5.88
CA TYR A 480 -13.38 15.82 -5.30
C TYR A 480 -13.49 14.71 -6.35
N ASP A 481 -13.39 15.03 -7.64
CA ASP A 481 -13.29 14.01 -8.67
C ASP A 481 -11.98 13.23 -8.47
N GLY A 482 -12.09 11.92 -8.29
CA GLY A 482 -10.97 11.03 -7.94
C GLY A 482 -10.70 10.88 -6.43
N ASN A 483 -10.99 11.88 -5.60
CA ASN A 483 -10.69 11.85 -4.15
C ASN A 483 -11.93 11.69 -3.24
N GLY A 484 -13.15 11.87 -3.76
CA GLY A 484 -14.40 11.80 -2.97
C GLY A 484 -14.58 10.49 -2.20
N PRO A 485 -14.37 9.31 -2.82
CA PRO A 485 -14.42 8.04 -2.12
C PRO A 485 -13.40 7.89 -0.98
N LEU A 486 -12.18 8.45 -1.13
CA LEU A 486 -11.17 8.50 -0.08
C LEU A 486 -11.61 9.39 1.10
N LEU A 487 -12.19 10.56 0.82
CA LEU A 487 -12.74 11.45 1.84
C LEU A 487 -13.84 10.76 2.67
N VAL A 488 -14.74 10.02 2.02
CA VAL A 488 -15.79 9.23 2.70
C VAL A 488 -15.19 8.15 3.59
N TRP A 489 -14.17 7.44 3.12
CA TRP A 489 -13.51 6.38 3.89
C TRP A 489 -12.78 6.94 5.12
N LEU A 490 -12.01 8.02 4.96
CA LEU A 490 -11.31 8.67 6.06
C LEU A 490 -12.29 9.21 7.11
N ALA A 491 -13.40 9.81 6.65
CA ALA A 491 -14.49 10.24 7.52
C ALA A 491 -15.10 9.08 8.34
N ARG A 492 -15.43 7.97 7.68
CA ARG A 492 -16.02 6.78 8.32
C ARG A 492 -15.07 6.07 9.29
N THR A 493 -13.77 6.15 9.04
CA THR A 493 -12.74 5.55 9.90
C THR A 493 -12.25 6.49 11.01
N GLY A 494 -12.91 7.64 11.20
CA GLY A 494 -12.58 8.59 12.27
C GLY A 494 -11.35 9.45 12.01
N GLN A 495 -10.75 9.38 10.80
CA GLN A 495 -9.57 10.14 10.40
C GLN A 495 -9.95 11.54 9.88
N HIS A 496 -10.75 12.27 10.65
CA HIS A 496 -11.37 13.53 10.20
C HIS A 496 -10.35 14.63 9.88
N ALA A 497 -9.24 14.70 10.60
CA ALA A 497 -8.19 15.69 10.34
C ALA A 497 -7.47 15.47 9.01
N LEU A 498 -7.27 14.20 8.63
CA LEU A 498 -6.65 13.84 7.36
C LEU A 498 -7.62 14.06 6.19
N ALA A 499 -8.90 13.68 6.38
CA ALA A 499 -9.95 13.97 5.42
C ALA A 499 -10.11 15.49 5.18
N ASP A 500 -10.08 16.31 6.24
CA ASP A 500 -10.12 17.78 6.13
C ASP A 500 -8.91 18.32 5.35
N SER A 501 -7.71 17.81 5.64
CA SER A 501 -6.48 18.23 4.95
C SER A 501 -6.51 17.89 3.46
N ILE A 502 -6.96 16.70 3.10
CA ILE A 502 -7.10 16.26 1.71
C ILE A 502 -8.17 17.07 0.98
N ALA A 503 -9.31 17.35 1.63
CA ALA A 503 -10.37 18.15 1.02
C ALA A 503 -9.89 19.57 0.68
N HIS A 504 -9.14 20.21 1.59
CA HIS A 504 -8.52 21.51 1.33
C HIS A 504 -7.46 21.47 0.22
N ALA A 505 -6.61 20.44 0.22
CA ALA A 505 -5.59 20.28 -0.80
C ALA A 505 -6.20 20.07 -2.20
N ALA A 506 -7.28 19.28 -2.27
CA ALA A 506 -7.95 19.00 -3.54
C ALA A 506 -8.64 20.25 -4.12
N VAL A 507 -9.21 21.12 -3.27
CA VAL A 507 -9.68 22.45 -3.67
C VAL A 507 -8.54 23.31 -4.20
N ALA A 508 -7.44 23.42 -3.45
CA ALA A 508 -6.31 24.26 -3.86
C ALA A 508 -5.72 23.81 -5.21
N MET A 509 -5.46 22.51 -5.37
CA MET A 509 -4.95 21.94 -6.61
C MET A 509 -5.89 22.16 -7.81
N ALA A 510 -7.20 22.07 -7.59
CA ALA A 510 -8.18 22.33 -8.65
C ALA A 510 -8.13 23.80 -9.10
N MET A 511 -7.90 24.73 -8.18
CA MET A 511 -7.82 26.18 -8.47
C MET A 511 -6.52 26.57 -9.17
N ASP A 512 -5.41 25.92 -8.85
CA ASP A 512 -4.09 26.19 -9.46
C ASP A 512 -4.08 25.94 -10.97
N ALA A 513 -4.96 25.05 -11.45
CA ALA A 513 -5.13 24.77 -12.88
C ALA A 513 -5.87 25.88 -13.65
N VAL A 514 -6.46 26.86 -12.95
CA VAL A 514 -7.23 27.96 -13.55
C VAL A 514 -6.38 29.24 -13.53
N PRO A 515 -6.25 29.98 -14.65
CA PRO A 515 -5.58 31.27 -14.66
C PRO A 515 -6.24 32.32 -13.74
N ASP A 516 -5.47 33.29 -13.29
CA ASP A 516 -6.00 34.42 -12.54
C ASP A 516 -6.97 35.27 -13.40
N GLY A 517 -7.95 35.88 -12.74
CA GLY A 517 -9.02 36.66 -13.39
C GLY A 517 -10.20 35.84 -13.93
N VAL A 518 -10.03 34.53 -14.15
CA VAL A 518 -11.12 33.64 -14.61
C VAL A 518 -12.04 33.27 -13.42
N PRO A 519 -13.37 33.53 -13.50
CA PRO A 519 -14.29 33.15 -12.43
C PRO A 519 -14.38 31.63 -12.27
N ILE A 520 -14.34 31.16 -11.03
CA ILE A 520 -14.46 29.73 -10.72
C ILE A 520 -15.87 29.41 -10.24
N VAL A 521 -16.46 28.37 -10.84
CA VAL A 521 -17.70 27.75 -10.38
C VAL A 521 -17.36 26.35 -9.87
N PHE A 522 -17.63 26.08 -8.61
CA PHE A 522 -17.41 24.74 -8.04
C PHE A 522 -18.68 23.90 -8.09
N ASP A 523 -18.55 22.67 -8.57
CA ASP A 523 -19.53 21.60 -8.35
C ASP A 523 -19.03 20.75 -7.18
N ARG A 524 -19.63 20.96 -6.01
CA ARG A 524 -19.20 20.51 -4.66
C ARG A 524 -17.97 21.24 -4.11
N HIS A 525 -18.02 21.62 -2.83
CA HIS A 525 -16.91 22.27 -2.13
C HIS A 525 -16.97 22.00 -0.61
N TRP A 526 -17.08 23.05 0.21
CA TRP A 526 -16.98 22.98 1.66
C TRP A 526 -18.20 22.29 2.26
N PHE A 527 -19.38 22.46 1.64
CA PHE A 527 -20.62 21.87 2.14
C PHE A 527 -20.52 20.35 2.06
N THR A 528 -20.15 19.77 0.91
CA THR A 528 -19.83 18.34 0.77
C THR A 528 -18.80 17.86 1.81
N ALA A 529 -17.70 18.57 2.03
CA ALA A 529 -16.71 18.18 3.04
C ALA A 529 -17.30 18.20 4.46
N SER A 530 -18.10 19.22 4.79
CA SER A 530 -18.74 19.38 6.10
C SER A 530 -19.80 18.31 6.42
N GLN A 531 -20.31 17.60 5.41
CA GLN A 531 -21.21 16.46 5.57
C GLN A 531 -20.47 15.18 5.97
N LEU A 532 -19.22 15.05 5.52
CA LEU A 532 -18.39 13.89 5.80
C LEU A 532 -17.67 14.04 7.14
N LEU A 533 -17.34 15.27 7.51
CA LEU A 533 -16.54 15.60 8.68
C LEU A 533 -17.41 15.97 9.88
N SER A 534 -16.85 15.84 11.08
CA SER A 534 -17.47 16.39 12.28
C SER A 534 -17.72 17.91 12.12
N SER A 535 -18.79 18.42 12.74
CA SER A 535 -19.12 19.85 12.74
C SER A 535 -17.99 20.74 13.29
N LEU A 536 -17.06 20.16 14.05
CA LEU A 536 -15.84 20.81 14.54
C LEU A 536 -14.88 21.30 13.44
N TYR A 537 -14.97 20.77 12.22
CA TYR A 537 -14.13 21.17 11.10
C TYR A 537 -14.73 22.31 10.26
N ARG A 538 -16.02 22.64 10.47
CA ARG A 538 -16.72 23.73 9.75
C ARG A 538 -16.04 25.10 9.90
N PRO A 539 -15.52 25.52 11.08
CA PRO A 539 -14.80 26.79 11.20
C PRO A 539 -13.55 26.87 10.32
N GLY A 540 -12.96 25.72 9.98
CA GLY A 540 -11.84 25.63 9.07
C GLY A 540 -12.17 26.10 7.65
N TRP A 541 -13.43 26.18 7.24
CA TRP A 541 -13.82 26.56 5.89
C TRP A 541 -14.22 28.03 5.73
N GLU A 542 -14.02 28.84 6.76
CA GLU A 542 -14.25 30.28 6.69
C GLU A 542 -13.08 31.04 6.02
N PRO A 543 -13.36 32.08 5.22
CA PRO A 543 -14.68 32.53 4.79
C PRO A 543 -15.30 31.58 3.73
N ARG A 544 -16.57 31.21 3.90
CA ARG A 544 -17.27 30.36 2.92
C ARG A 544 -17.60 31.13 1.64
N PRO A 545 -17.32 30.58 0.44
CA PRO A 545 -17.77 31.18 -0.82
C PRO A 545 -19.29 31.17 -0.95
N PHE A 546 -19.84 32.03 -1.81
CA PHE A 546 -21.27 32.01 -2.09
C PHE A 546 -21.69 30.63 -2.61
N THR A 547 -22.53 29.95 -1.82
CA THR A 547 -22.92 28.57 -2.05
C THR A 547 -24.44 28.47 -2.21
N LEU A 548 -24.89 27.71 -3.19
CA LEU A 548 -26.28 27.33 -3.38
C LEU A 548 -26.41 25.81 -3.28
N LEU A 549 -27.40 25.34 -2.52
CA LEU A 549 -27.72 23.91 -2.44
C LEU A 549 -28.79 23.57 -3.48
N CYS A 550 -28.40 22.83 -4.52
CA CYS A 550 -29.33 22.20 -5.44
C CYS A 550 -30.07 21.06 -4.75
N TRP A 551 -31.39 21.13 -4.76
CA TRP A 551 -32.27 20.11 -4.21
C TRP A 551 -33.32 19.71 -5.24
N ALA A 552 -33.69 18.44 -5.23
CA ALA A 552 -34.81 17.92 -6.00
C ALA A 552 -35.52 16.88 -5.14
N ASP A 553 -36.83 16.74 -5.30
CA ASP A 553 -37.57 15.65 -4.67
C ASP A 553 -37.00 14.26 -5.07
N ARG A 554 -37.34 13.24 -4.28
CA ARG A 554 -36.82 11.88 -4.48
C ARG A 554 -37.18 11.34 -5.87
N GLU A 555 -38.42 11.57 -6.31
CA GLU A 555 -38.91 11.07 -7.60
C GLU A 555 -38.07 11.62 -8.76
N THR A 556 -37.85 12.94 -8.76
CA THR A 556 -37.03 13.63 -9.76
C THR A 556 -35.57 13.20 -9.69
N THR A 557 -35.03 13.06 -8.48
CA THR A 557 -33.64 12.63 -8.25
C THR A 557 -33.40 11.24 -8.82
N VAL A 558 -34.25 10.28 -8.47
CA VAL A 558 -34.16 8.90 -8.96
C VAL A 558 -34.34 8.84 -10.47
N ALA A 559 -35.33 9.54 -11.02
CA ALA A 559 -35.56 9.58 -12.46
C ALA A 559 -34.32 10.10 -13.23
N ARG A 560 -33.66 11.14 -12.72
CA ARG A 560 -32.44 11.70 -13.32
C ARG A 560 -31.23 10.77 -13.20
N MET A 561 -31.12 9.99 -12.13
CA MET A 561 -30.05 9.01 -11.95
C MET A 561 -30.23 7.80 -12.88
N ILE A 562 -31.46 7.29 -13.00
CA ILE A 562 -31.80 6.22 -13.96
C ILE A 562 -31.49 6.67 -15.39
N ALA A 563 -31.86 7.90 -15.76
CA ALA A 563 -31.57 8.44 -17.09
C ALA A 563 -30.06 8.54 -17.41
N ARG A 564 -29.18 8.45 -16.40
CA ARG A 564 -27.72 8.42 -16.53
C ARG A 564 -27.14 7.01 -16.58
N GLY A 565 -27.99 5.99 -16.55
CA GLY A 565 -27.58 4.58 -16.59
C GLY A 565 -27.30 3.96 -15.21
N GLU A 566 -27.75 4.59 -14.13
CA GLU A 566 -27.63 4.01 -12.78
C GLU A 566 -28.75 2.98 -12.52
N ASP A 567 -28.38 1.82 -11.96
CA ASP A 567 -29.29 0.71 -11.72
C ASP A 567 -30.32 1.05 -10.62
N ARG A 568 -31.61 0.92 -10.95
CA ARG A 568 -32.73 1.20 -10.06
C ARG A 568 -32.69 0.39 -8.77
N ASP A 569 -32.24 -0.86 -8.84
CA ASP A 569 -32.22 -1.78 -7.69
C ASP A 569 -31.00 -1.55 -6.78
N ALA A 570 -29.97 -0.86 -7.28
CA ALA A 570 -28.78 -0.46 -6.52
C ALA A 570 -28.90 0.95 -5.90
N LEU A 571 -29.91 1.74 -6.28
CA LEU A 571 -30.11 3.09 -5.79
C LEU A 571 -30.78 3.09 -4.40
N GLU A 572 -29.97 3.02 -3.34
CA GLU A 572 -30.42 3.29 -1.96
C GLU A 572 -30.71 4.80 -1.74
N MET A 573 -31.76 5.31 -2.39
CA MET A 573 -32.21 6.70 -2.29
C MET A 573 -33.53 6.81 -1.54
N THR A 574 -33.46 7.09 -0.24
CA THR A 574 -34.62 7.27 0.66
C THR A 574 -35.11 8.73 0.67
N GLU A 575 -36.38 8.95 1.04
CA GLU A 575 -36.89 10.31 1.24
C GLU A 575 -36.14 11.05 2.34
N ASP A 576 -35.79 10.35 3.42
CA ASP A 576 -35.04 10.95 4.53
C ASP A 576 -33.65 11.41 4.12
N ARG A 577 -32.99 10.71 3.19
CA ARG A 577 -31.68 11.11 2.63
C ARG A 577 -31.77 12.41 1.84
N VAL A 578 -32.83 12.58 1.03
CA VAL A 578 -33.10 13.80 0.25
C VAL A 578 -33.46 14.97 1.17
N GLU A 579 -34.29 14.73 2.19
CA GLU A 579 -34.73 15.77 3.12
C GLU A 579 -33.64 16.20 4.11
N THR A 580 -32.72 15.29 4.46
CA THR A 580 -31.56 15.59 5.31
C THR A 580 -30.71 16.72 4.71
N TYR A 581 -30.48 16.72 3.40
CA TYR A 581 -29.73 17.77 2.73
C TYR A 581 -30.41 19.13 2.82
N ARG A 582 -31.75 19.17 2.70
CA ARG A 582 -32.54 20.39 2.85
C ARG A 582 -32.48 20.95 4.26
N ARG A 583 -32.59 20.08 5.27
CA ARG A 583 -32.43 20.46 6.70
C ARG A 583 -31.06 21.05 6.99
N LEU A 584 -30.00 20.42 6.46
CA LEU A 584 -28.63 20.88 6.65
C LEU A 584 -28.32 22.22 5.95
N ALA A 585 -28.90 22.48 4.78
CA ALA A 585 -28.82 23.80 4.17
C ALA A 585 -29.44 24.87 5.06
N ALA A 586 -30.61 24.61 5.64
CA ALA A 586 -31.25 25.54 6.57
C ALA A 586 -30.42 25.74 7.86
N GLU A 587 -29.85 24.67 8.42
CA GLU A 587 -28.96 24.74 9.60
C GLU A 587 -27.71 25.60 9.34
N LEU A 588 -27.16 25.52 8.12
CA LEU A 588 -25.90 26.17 7.75
C LEU A 588 -26.08 27.50 7.00
N ASP A 589 -27.30 28.02 6.95
CA ASP A 589 -27.69 29.24 6.24
C ASP A 589 -27.26 29.25 4.75
N VAL A 590 -27.40 28.10 4.10
CA VAL A 590 -27.11 27.92 2.66
C VAL A 590 -28.43 28.03 1.88
N PRO A 591 -28.57 29.00 0.96
CA PRO A 591 -29.79 29.14 0.17
C PRO A 591 -30.06 27.91 -0.70
N LEU A 592 -31.33 27.50 -0.71
CA LEU A 592 -31.80 26.33 -1.47
C LEU A 592 -32.23 26.72 -2.88
N LEU A 593 -31.80 25.96 -3.87
CA LEU A 593 -32.30 25.99 -5.24
C LEU A 593 -33.09 24.70 -5.51
N ASP A 594 -34.42 24.78 -5.44
CA ASP A 594 -35.29 23.67 -5.84
C ASP A 594 -35.29 23.53 -7.36
N THR A 595 -34.91 22.35 -7.83
CA THR A 595 -34.78 21.96 -9.24
C THR A 595 -35.78 20.89 -9.65
N SER A 596 -36.73 20.50 -8.79
CA SER A 596 -37.64 19.37 -9.03
C SER A 596 -38.47 19.56 -10.30
N ARG A 597 -38.93 20.80 -10.53
CA ARG A 597 -39.81 21.16 -11.66
C ARG A 597 -39.27 22.34 -12.45
N THR A 598 -37.95 22.43 -12.56
CA THR A 598 -37.27 23.55 -13.21
C THR A 598 -36.28 23.00 -14.22
N THR A 599 -36.28 23.57 -15.42
CA THR A 599 -35.29 23.24 -16.45
C THR A 599 -33.90 23.76 -16.05
N PRO A 600 -32.81 23.17 -16.54
CA PRO A 600 -31.46 23.71 -16.31
C PRO A 600 -31.31 25.17 -16.73
N GLU A 601 -32.00 25.60 -17.79
CA GLU A 601 -32.06 26.97 -18.29
C GLU A 601 -32.68 27.92 -17.27
N GLU A 602 -33.91 27.66 -16.83
CA GLU A 602 -34.61 28.49 -15.83
C GLU A 602 -33.86 28.51 -14.49
N ALA A 603 -33.27 27.37 -14.10
CA ALA A 603 -32.46 27.30 -12.89
C ALA A 603 -31.18 28.16 -13.02
N THR A 604 -30.57 28.18 -14.20
CA THR A 604 -29.40 29.04 -14.50
C THR A 604 -29.78 30.52 -14.41
N GLU A 605 -30.90 30.94 -15.01
CA GLU A 605 -31.36 32.33 -14.94
C GLU A 605 -31.59 32.78 -13.49
N ARG A 606 -32.22 31.94 -12.67
CA ARG A 606 -32.42 32.20 -11.24
C ARG A 606 -31.10 32.34 -10.48
N VAL A 607 -30.11 31.50 -10.79
CA VAL A 607 -28.77 31.59 -10.18
C VAL A 607 -28.07 32.89 -10.58
N LEU A 608 -28.09 33.26 -11.86
CA LEU A 608 -27.48 34.51 -12.34
C LEU A 608 -28.16 35.75 -11.73
N ALA A 609 -29.48 35.74 -11.58
CA ALA A 609 -30.22 36.80 -10.90
C ALA A 609 -29.81 36.92 -9.41
N LEU A 610 -29.66 35.80 -8.71
CA LEU A 610 -29.19 35.78 -7.32
C LEU A 610 -27.74 36.29 -7.20
N MET A 611 -26.85 35.88 -8.11
CA MET A 611 -25.48 36.37 -8.15
C MET A 611 -25.43 37.89 -8.41
N THR A 612 -26.30 38.41 -9.28
CA THR A 612 -26.43 39.85 -9.54
C THR A 612 -26.93 40.61 -8.31
N ALA A 613 -27.98 40.11 -7.65
CA ALA A 613 -28.53 40.71 -6.43
C ALA A 613 -27.51 40.75 -5.27
N ARG A 614 -26.57 39.79 -5.24
CA ARG A 614 -25.47 39.73 -4.28
C ARG A 614 -24.23 40.53 -4.69
N GLY A 615 -24.27 41.23 -5.83
CA GLY A 615 -23.16 42.04 -6.32
C GLY A 615 -21.97 41.24 -6.84
N ILE A 616 -22.14 39.94 -7.09
CA ILE A 616 -21.10 39.07 -7.66
C ILE A 616 -20.97 39.32 -9.17
N LEU A 617 -22.09 39.67 -9.82
CA LEU A 617 -22.14 40.02 -11.24
C LEU A 617 -22.37 41.53 -11.45
N PRO A 618 -21.76 42.14 -12.50
CA PRO A 618 -20.82 41.52 -13.44
C PRO A 618 -19.52 41.14 -12.74
N TRP A 619 -18.93 39.99 -13.12
CA TRP A 619 -17.68 39.53 -12.51
C TRP A 619 -16.56 40.50 -12.85
N ARG A 620 -16.02 41.18 -11.84
CA ARG A 620 -14.96 42.19 -12.03
C ARG A 620 -13.55 41.68 -11.76
N GLY A 621 -13.40 40.40 -11.38
CA GLY A 621 -12.13 39.85 -10.89
C GLY A 621 -11.67 40.54 -9.60
N ALA A 622 -10.64 39.99 -8.95
CA ALA A 622 -9.96 40.72 -7.89
C ALA A 622 -9.15 41.86 -8.53
N ALA A 623 -9.57 43.11 -8.29
CA ALA A 623 -8.68 44.27 -8.40
C ALA A 623 -7.77 44.32 -7.17
#